data_AF-X1JGC4-F1
#
_entry.id   AF-X1JGC4-F1
#
_cell.length_a   1.000
_cell.length_b   1.000
_cell.length_c   1.000
_cell.angle_alpha   90.00
_cell.angle_beta   90.00
_cell.angle_gamma   90.00
#
_symmetry.space_group_name_H-M   'P 1'
#
loop_
_entity.id
_entity.type
_entity.pdbx_description
1 polymer ?
#
loop_
_entity_poly.entity_id
_entity_poly.type
_entity_poly.pdbx_seq_one_letter_code
_entity_poly.pdbx_strand_id
1 'polypeptide(L)' 'MEIFDLEEAKRESGLSAHQFAQLEERVRVEFEGDEMMFELHLVRTIKALKEGRVTLEEALSESARV' A
#
# COMPACT_ATOMS: atom_id res chain seq x y z
N MET A 1 3.29 2.43 15.63
CA MET A 1 1.97 2.16 16.28
C MET A 1 1.15 1.47 15.21
N GLU A 2 0.78 0.19 15.30
CA GLU A 2 -0.07 -0.41 14.24
C GLU A 2 -1.51 0.06 14.41
N ILE A 3 -1.86 1.20 13.80
CA ILE A 3 -3.22 1.75 13.86
C ILE A 3 -4.16 0.94 12.97
N PHE A 4 -3.61 0.37 11.90
CA PHE A 4 -4.32 -0.48 10.94
C PHE A 4 -3.68 -1.86 10.91
N ASP A 5 -4.49 -2.91 10.72
CA ASP A 5 -3.99 -4.29 10.63
C ASP A 5 -3.33 -4.53 9.26
N LEU A 6 -2.09 -4.04 9.14
CA LEU A 6 -1.28 -4.15 7.93
C LEU A 6 -0.89 -5.60 7.66
N GLU A 7 -0.65 -6.38 8.71
CA GLU A 7 -0.29 -7.79 8.60
C GLU A 7 -1.45 -8.63 8.07
N GLU A 8 -2.68 -8.38 8.52
CA GLU A 8 -3.88 -8.96 7.92
C GLU A 8 -4.06 -8.52 6.47
N ALA A 9 -3.97 -7.22 6.19
CA ALA A 9 -4.09 -6.70 4.83
C ALA A 9 -3.07 -7.36 3.89
N LYS A 10 -1.81 -7.50 4.31
CA LYS A 10 -0.74 -8.15 3.56
C LYS A 10 -1.05 -9.61 3.28
N ARG A 11 -1.45 -10.38 4.30
CA ARG A 11 -1.84 -11.80 4.13
C ARG A 11 -2.99 -11.96 3.14
N GLU A 12 -3.96 -11.05 3.18
CA GLU A 12 -5.16 -11.12 2.34
C GLU A 12 -4.99 -10.50 0.94
N SER A 13 -3.89 -9.78 0.70
CA SER A 13 -3.65 -9.04 -0.54
C SER A 13 -3.41 -9.93 -1.76
N GLY A 14 -2.95 -11.17 -1.54
CA GLY A 14 -2.46 -12.04 -2.62
C GLY A 14 -1.15 -11.58 -3.28
N LEU A 15 -0.51 -10.52 -2.76
CA LEU A 15 0.76 -10.01 -3.26
C LEU A 15 1.92 -10.92 -2.82
N SER A 16 2.88 -11.12 -3.71
CA SER A 16 4.17 -11.69 -3.32
C SER A 16 4.95 -10.72 -2.43
N ALA A 17 5.91 -11.25 -1.67
CA ALA A 17 6.78 -10.44 -0.80
C ALA A 17 7.52 -9.32 -1.58
N HIS A 18 7.91 -9.59 -2.83
CA HIS A 18 8.58 -8.61 -3.68
C HIS A 18 7.63 -7.46 -4.09
N GLN A 19 6.41 -7.79 -4.53
CA GLN A 19 5.42 -6.79 -4.91
C GLN A 19 5.00 -5.92 -3.73
N PHE A 20 4.87 -6.52 -2.55
CA PHE A 20 4.59 -5.78 -1.33
C PHE A 20 5.74 -4.83 -0.97
N ALA A 21 6.99 -5.28 -1.04
CA ALA A 21 8.15 -4.43 -0.76
C ALA A 21 8.23 -3.22 -1.72
N GLN A 22 7.91 -3.43 -3.01
CA GLN A 22 7.86 -2.33 -3.98
C GLN A 22 6.76 -1.32 -3.65
N LEU A 23 5.58 -1.80 -3.26
CA LEU A 23 4.46 -0.95 -2.84
C LEU A 23 4.81 -0.17 -1.56
N GLU A 24 5.42 -0.85 -0.60
CA GLU A 24 5.85 -0.26 0.68
C GLU A 24 6.88 0.85 0.47
N GLU A 25 7.93 0.58 -0.30
CA GLU A 25 8.95 1.58 -0.65
C GLU A 25 8.32 2.78 -1.35
N ARG A 26 7.40 2.52 -2.27
CA ARG A 26 6.72 3.58 -3.03
C ARG A 26 5.88 4.50 -2.14
N VAL A 27 5.08 3.93 -1.25
CA VAL A 27 4.22 4.68 -0.31
C VAL A 27 5.07 5.38 0.75
N ARG A 28 6.20 4.77 1.15
CA ARG A 28 7.14 5.39 2.10
C ARG A 28 7.76 6.67 1.55
N VAL A 29 8.10 6.70 0.26
CA VAL A 29 8.62 7.91 -0.41
C VAL A 29 7.58 9.03 -0.44
N GLU A 30 6.29 8.71 -0.54
CA GLU A 30 5.21 9.70 -0.59
C GLU A 30 4.88 10.32 0.77
N PHE A 31 5.00 9.54 1.85
CA PHE A 31 4.68 9.96 3.21
C PHE A 31 5.91 9.91 4.11
N GLU A 32 7.05 10.38 3.60
CA GLU A 32 8.31 10.40 4.36
C GLU A 32 8.11 11.23 5.65
N GLY A 33 8.28 10.59 6.81
CA GLY A 33 8.12 11.21 8.12
C GLY A 33 6.67 11.30 8.64
N ASP A 34 5.66 10.86 7.88
CA ASP A 34 4.27 10.74 8.35
C ASP A 34 3.87 9.26 8.44
N GLU A 35 4.16 8.64 9.59
CA GLU A 35 3.92 7.21 9.85
C GLU A 35 2.43 6.86 9.73
N MET A 36 1.53 7.74 10.16
CA MET A 36 0.09 7.51 10.12
C MET A 36 -0.44 7.52 8.68
N MET A 37 -0.03 8.49 7.87
CA MET A 37 -0.45 8.55 6.47
C MET A 37 0.15 7.43 5.65
N PHE A 38 1.40 7.03 5.93
CA PHE A 38 2.01 5.84 5.36
C PHE A 38 1.15 4.59 5.63
N GLU A 39 0.84 4.29 6.90
CA GLU A 39 0.08 3.08 7.25
C GLU A 39 -1.33 3.10 6.65
N LEU A 40 -2.02 4.25 6.74
CA LEU A 40 -3.35 4.42 6.18
C LEU A 40 -3.37 4.20 4.66
N HIS A 41 -2.43 4.83 3.95
CA HIS A 41 -2.39 4.74 2.49
C HIS A 41 -2.04 3.33 2.04
N LEU A 42 -1.06 2.69 2.68
CA LEU A 42 -0.66 1.33 2.36
C LEU A 42 -1.83 0.34 2.53
N VAL A 43 -2.56 0.41 3.64
CA VAL A 43 -3.74 -0.45 3.88
C VAL A 43 -4.86 -0.17 2.88
N ARG A 44 -5.12 1.10 2.54
CA ARG A 44 -6.13 1.46 1.54
C ARG A 44 -5.78 0.90 0.16
N THR A 45 -4.53 1.02 -0.26
CA THR A 45 -4.07 0.54 -1.56
C THR A 45 -4.14 -0.99 -1.64
N ILE A 46 -3.73 -1.69 -0.58
CA ILE A 46 -3.87 -3.15 -0.49
C ILE A 46 -5.34 -3.60 -0.61
N LYS A 47 -6.26 -2.91 0.08
CA LYS A 47 -7.70 -3.20 -0.04
C LYS A 47 -8.23 -2.93 -1.44
N ALA A 48 -7.83 -1.82 -2.06
CA ALA A 48 -8.24 -1.49 -3.43
C ALA A 48 -7.73 -2.52 -4.45
N LEU A 49 -6.50 -3.02 -4.28
CA LEU A 49 -5.93 -4.11 -5.09
C LEU A 49 -6.72 -5.41 -4.92
N LYS A 50 -6.99 -5.81 -3.67
CA LYS A 50 -7.77 -7.02 -3.34
C LYS A 50 -9.18 -6.97 -3.96
N GLU A 51 -9.81 -5.79 -3.93
CA GLU A 51 -11.15 -5.57 -4.45
C GLU A 51 -11.18 -5.34 -5.98
N GLY A 52 -10.02 -5.39 -6.65
CA GLY A 52 -9.90 -5.20 -8.08
C GLY A 52 -10.26 -3.78 -8.56
N ARG A 53 -10.24 -2.80 -7.66
CA ARG A 53 -10.52 -1.39 -7.99
C ARG A 53 -9.34 -0.70 -8.68
N VAL A 54 -8.13 -1.18 -8.40
CA VAL A 54 -6.87 -0.76 -9.01
C VAL A 54 -6.03 -2.00 -9.27
N THR A 55 -5.16 -1.92 -10.26
CA THR A 55 -4.12 -2.90 -10.54
C THR A 55 -2.83 -2.55 -9.81
N LEU A 56 -1.93 -3.53 -9.66
CA LEU A 56 -0.62 -3.28 -9.06
C LEU A 56 0.21 -2.29 -9.89
N GLU A 57 0.09 -2.34 -11.22
CA GLU A 57 0.78 -1.42 -12.12
C GLU A 57 0.29 0.03 -11.93
N GLU A 58 -1.02 0.24 -11.80
CA GLU A 58 -1.61 1.55 -11.46
C GLU A 58 -1.13 2.01 -10.08
N ALA A 59 -1.17 1.16 -9.07
CA ALA A 59 -0.72 1.51 -7.72
C ALA A 59 0.78 1.86 -7.62
N LEU A 60 1.62 1.30 -8.50
CA LEU A 60 3.05 1.61 -8.56
C LEU A 60 3.37 2.83 -9.43
N SER A 61 2.49 3.18 -10.38
CA SER A 61 2.67 4.29 -11.32
C SER A 61 1.99 5.59 -10.89
N GLU A 62 0.81 5.50 -10.26
CA GLU A 62 0.04 6.63 -9.76
C GLU A 62 0.53 7.07 -8.37
N SER A 63 1.60 7.86 -8.34
CA SER A 63 1.76 8.82 -7.25
C SER A 63 2.40 10.10 -7.77
N ALA A 64 1.60 10.75 -8.63
CA ALA A 64 1.79 12.12 -9.08
C ALA A 64 0.50 12.96 -8.97
N ARG A 65 -0.68 12.38 -8.70
CA ARG A 65 -1.95 13.13 -8.55
C ARG A 65 -2.98 12.37 -7.70
N VAL A 66 -3.01 12.61 -6.39
CA VAL A 66 -4.25 12.78 -5.62
C VAL A 66 -4.01 13.91 -4.62
#